data_AF-A0A7J9T1X7-F1
#
_entry.id   AF-A0A7J9T1X7-F1
#
_cell.length_a   1.000
_cell.length_b   1.000
_cell.length_c   1.000
_cell.angle_alpha   90.00
_cell.angle_beta   90.00
_cell.angle_gamma   90.00
#
_symmetry.space_group_name_H-M   'P 1'
#
loop_
_entity.id
_entity.type
_entity.pdbx_description
1 polymer ?
#
loop_
_entity_poly.entity_id
_entity_poly.type
_entity_poly.pdbx_seq_one_letter_code
_entity_poly.pdbx_strand_id
1 'polypeptide(L)'
;MICGIVIVGLKWVSGDPEVIPYPELLKQGWILTFGTGYGQLVAPFFGVTLGTVVGMMMIKTFVMTTLDTASRLGRFIGTELFGSNGLGQTVMDNRYVSNIVLLVLAGALALTNSWIKIWPIFGSTNQLIAALSLFVVTIWLVGMKKPLRYTLYPGIFMLLTTIAALVILALKFVPKGDYLLGGTSIILLILAVLVVVETISSWRRAPENSQQL
;
A
#
# COMPACT_ATOMS: atom_id res chain seq x y z
N MET A 1 -12.30 8.41 3.23
CA MET A 1 -13.75 8.07 3.27
C MET A 1 -14.20 7.68 4.68
N ILE A 2 -13.53 6.73 5.35
CA ILE A 2 -13.89 6.25 6.71
C ILE A 2 -13.81 7.35 7.80
N CYS A 3 -12.84 8.28 7.73
CA CYS A 3 -12.76 9.40 8.67
C CYS A 3 -13.97 10.36 8.61
N GLY A 4 -14.55 10.60 7.43
CA GLY A 4 -15.62 11.59 7.27
C GLY A 4 -16.91 11.18 7.98
N ILE A 5 -17.27 9.90 7.89
CA ILE A 5 -18.48 9.34 8.49
C ILE A 5 -18.40 9.38 10.03
N VAL A 6 -17.22 9.09 10.58
CA VAL A 6 -16.97 9.09 12.03
C VAL A 6 -16.98 10.50 12.61
N ILE A 7 -16.47 11.48 11.87
CA ILE A 7 -16.52 12.89 12.28
C ILE A 7 -17.98 13.37 12.36
N VAL A 8 -18.83 12.95 11.43
CA VAL A 8 -20.28 13.26 11.46
C VAL A 8 -20.96 12.60 12.67
N GLY A 9 -20.61 11.34 12.98
CA GLY A 9 -21.08 10.67 14.19
C GLY A 9 -20.60 11.35 15.49
N LEU A 10 -19.37 11.86 15.53
CA LEU A 10 -18.83 12.62 16.66
C LEU A 10 -19.51 13.97 16.86
N LYS A 11 -19.93 14.64 15.78
CA LYS A 11 -20.72 15.88 15.87
C LYS A 11 -22.08 15.66 16.53
N TRP A 12 -22.64 14.47 16.40
CA TRP A 12 -23.89 14.09 17.05
C TRP A 12 -23.73 13.85 18.58
N VAL A 13 -22.49 13.58 19.05
CA VAL A 13 -22.18 13.40 20.48
C VAL A 13 -22.27 14.71 21.26
N SER A 14 -21.76 15.80 20.68
CA SER A 14 -21.56 17.05 21.42
C SER A 14 -22.82 17.89 21.62
N GLY A 15 -23.88 17.66 20.83
CA GLY A 15 -25.05 18.55 20.79
C GLY A 15 -24.76 19.94 20.18
N ASP A 16 -23.51 20.41 20.24
CA ASP A 16 -23.01 21.64 19.62
C ASP A 16 -22.31 21.36 18.26
N PRO A 17 -22.71 22.01 17.16
CA PRO A 17 -22.13 21.82 15.83
C PRO A 17 -20.63 22.17 15.69
N GLU A 18 -20.08 22.94 16.64
CA GLU A 18 -18.72 23.48 16.60
C GLU A 18 -17.70 22.74 17.48
N VAL A 19 -18.13 22.05 18.55
CA VAL A 19 -17.21 21.39 19.48
C VAL A 19 -17.05 19.92 19.09
N ILE A 20 -16.00 19.61 18.33
CA ILE A 20 -15.65 18.23 18.01
C ILE A 20 -14.73 17.69 19.11
N PRO A 21 -15.14 16.71 19.95
CA PRO A 21 -14.32 16.13 21.04
C PRO A 21 -13.21 15.20 20.50
N TYR A 22 -12.87 15.37 19.22
CA TYR A 22 -11.88 14.61 18.48
C TYR A 22 -10.47 14.69 19.08
N PRO A 23 -9.97 15.85 19.56
CA PRO A 23 -8.62 15.93 20.15
C PRO A 23 -8.50 15.14 21.46
N GLU A 24 -9.56 15.06 22.25
CA GLU A 24 -9.57 14.39 23.54
C GLU A 24 -9.77 12.87 23.39
N LEU A 25 -10.67 12.45 22.49
CA LEU A 25 -10.90 11.05 22.16
C LEU A 25 -9.69 10.41 21.44
N LEU A 26 -8.98 11.16 20.58
CA LEU A 26 -7.77 10.67 19.93
C LEU A 26 -6.65 10.33 20.92
N LYS A 27 -6.54 11.06 22.04
CA LYS A 27 -5.54 10.77 23.07
C LYS A 27 -5.79 9.43 23.76
N GLN A 28 -7.05 8.99 23.84
CA GLN A 28 -7.45 7.69 24.39
C GLN A 28 -7.32 6.54 23.39
N GLY A 29 -7.11 6.86 22.11
CA GLY A 29 -6.84 5.89 21.05
C GLY A 29 -7.84 5.99 19.89
N TRP A 30 -7.30 5.91 18.67
CA TRP A 30 -8.06 6.05 17.43
C TRP A 30 -9.16 5.00 17.24
N ILE A 31 -8.98 3.80 17.82
CA ILE A 31 -9.97 2.71 17.76
C ILE A 31 -11.21 3.05 18.59
N LEU A 32 -11.01 3.65 19.78
CA LEU A 32 -12.09 4.09 20.65
C LEU A 32 -12.85 5.26 20.01
N THR A 33 -12.11 6.22 19.44
CA THR A 33 -12.71 7.37 18.73
C THR A 33 -13.60 6.93 17.57
N PHE A 34 -13.16 5.91 16.82
CA PHE A 34 -13.98 5.32 15.77
C PHE A 34 -15.21 4.62 16.31
N GLY A 35 -15.04 3.80 17.35
CA GLY A 35 -16.12 3.09 18.00
C GLY A 35 -17.22 4.04 18.46
N THR A 36 -16.86 5.10 19.19
CA THR A 36 -17.82 6.07 19.73
C THR A 36 -18.55 6.83 18.63
N GLY A 37 -17.85 7.22 17.55
CA GLY A 37 -18.49 7.84 16.39
C GLY A 37 -19.43 6.89 15.65
N TYR A 38 -19.06 5.62 15.48
CA TYR A 38 -19.90 4.61 14.84
C TYR A 38 -21.13 4.26 15.70
N GLY A 39 -20.97 4.17 17.02
CA GLY A 39 -22.06 3.89 17.95
C GLY A 39 -23.18 4.93 17.89
N GLN A 40 -22.83 6.19 17.66
CA GLN A 40 -23.79 7.29 17.53
C GLN A 40 -24.54 7.27 16.21
N LEU A 41 -23.88 6.90 15.12
CA LEU A 41 -24.54 6.75 13.82
C LEU A 41 -25.58 5.63 13.83
N VAL A 42 -25.32 4.58 14.59
CA VAL A 42 -26.16 3.38 14.65
C VAL A 42 -27.12 3.42 15.86
N ALA A 43 -27.05 4.50 16.66
CA ALA A 43 -27.89 4.71 17.83
C ALA A 43 -29.40 4.54 17.55
N PRO A 44 -29.96 5.01 16.40
CA PRO A 44 -31.38 4.85 16.10
C PRO A 44 -31.83 3.40 15.89
N PHE A 45 -30.89 2.50 15.55
CA PHE A 45 -31.20 1.11 15.20
C PHE A 45 -30.83 0.11 16.30
N PHE A 46 -29.68 0.27 16.95
CA PHE A 46 -29.13 -0.72 17.88
C PHE A 46 -28.68 -0.12 19.23
N GLY A 47 -28.80 1.19 19.43
CA GLY A 47 -28.33 1.88 20.63
C GLY A 47 -26.81 2.13 20.66
N VAL A 48 -26.41 3.19 21.37
CA VAL A 48 -25.03 3.71 21.36
C VAL A 48 -24.02 2.70 21.88
N THR A 49 -24.35 1.96 22.94
CA THR A 49 -23.42 1.01 23.59
C THR A 49 -23.09 -0.17 22.68
N LEU A 50 -24.10 -0.80 22.06
CA LEU A 50 -23.89 -1.94 21.15
C LEU A 50 -23.19 -1.49 19.87
N GLY A 51 -23.61 -0.35 19.29
CA GLY A 51 -22.95 0.20 18.12
C GLY A 51 -21.46 0.49 18.37
N THR A 52 -21.12 1.06 19.53
CA THR A 52 -19.72 1.38 19.88
C THR A 52 -18.86 0.11 19.97
N VAL A 53 -19.36 -0.94 20.61
CA VAL A 53 -18.66 -2.23 20.72
C VAL A 53 -18.48 -2.87 19.34
N VAL A 54 -19.52 -2.89 18.51
CA VAL A 54 -19.45 -3.44 17.14
C VAL A 54 -18.46 -2.66 16.28
N GLY A 55 -18.46 -1.33 16.34
CA GLY A 55 -17.52 -0.48 15.60
C GLY A 55 -16.06 -0.72 16.02
N MET A 56 -15.80 -0.85 17.32
CA MET A 56 -14.47 -1.19 17.83
C MET A 56 -14.02 -2.59 17.40
N MET A 57 -14.91 -3.59 17.49
CA MET A 57 -14.60 -4.95 17.04
C MET A 57 -14.32 -4.99 15.54
N MET A 58 -15.10 -4.27 14.73
CA MET A 58 -14.90 -4.17 13.28
C MET A 58 -13.49 -3.67 12.95
N ILE A 59 -13.04 -2.57 13.56
CA ILE A 59 -11.69 -2.06 13.34
C ILE A 59 -10.63 -3.03 13.83
N LYS A 60 -10.78 -3.58 15.04
CA LYS A 60 -9.80 -4.53 15.59
C LYS A 60 -9.66 -5.77 14.69
N THR A 61 -10.78 -6.32 14.22
CA THR A 61 -10.80 -7.45 13.30
C THR A 61 -10.23 -7.08 11.94
N PHE A 62 -10.55 -5.90 11.39
CA PHE A 62 -9.98 -5.43 10.13
C PHE A 62 -8.46 -5.32 10.19
N VAL A 63 -7.92 -4.72 11.27
CA VAL A 63 -6.47 -4.63 11.51
C VAL A 63 -5.86 -6.02 11.62
N MET A 64 -6.49 -6.93 12.38
CA MET A 64 -6.01 -8.29 12.56
C MET A 64 -5.96 -9.07 11.24
N THR A 65 -7.02 -9.00 10.42
CA THR A 65 -7.07 -9.67 9.11
C THR A 65 -6.03 -9.09 8.14
N THR A 66 -5.84 -7.77 8.16
CA THR A 66 -4.82 -7.10 7.33
C THR A 66 -3.42 -7.51 7.77
N LEU A 67 -3.16 -7.57 9.08
CA LEU A 67 -1.87 -7.98 9.63
C LEU A 67 -1.54 -9.45 9.30
N ASP A 68 -2.51 -10.36 9.43
CA ASP A 68 -2.34 -11.77 9.07
C ASP A 68 -2.05 -11.90 7.56
N THR A 69 -2.80 -11.20 6.72
CA THR A 69 -2.57 -11.21 5.26
C THR A 69 -1.20 -10.62 4.90
N ALA A 70 -0.82 -9.50 5.53
CA ALA A 70 0.47 -8.85 5.30
C ALA A 70 1.64 -9.74 5.75
N SER A 71 1.52 -10.43 6.88
CA SER A 71 2.55 -11.36 7.39
C SER A 71 2.72 -12.56 6.45
N ARG A 72 1.62 -13.08 5.90
CA ARG A 72 1.65 -14.15 4.89
C ARG A 72 2.35 -13.70 3.61
N LEU A 73 1.98 -12.54 3.08
CA LEU A 73 2.58 -12.00 1.85
C LEU A 73 4.05 -11.64 2.04
N GLY A 74 4.40 -11.00 3.16
CA GLY A 74 5.77 -10.66 3.49
C GLY A 74 6.65 -11.91 3.60
N ARG A 75 6.12 -13.01 4.16
CA ARG A 75 6.82 -14.31 4.15
C ARG A 75 7.02 -14.84 2.72
N PHE A 76 6.00 -14.77 1.85
CA PHE A 76 6.16 -15.23 0.46
C PHE A 76 7.26 -14.44 -0.27
N ILE A 77 7.24 -13.11 -0.16
CA ILE A 77 8.27 -12.24 -0.74
C ILE A 77 9.64 -12.51 -0.12
N GLY A 78 9.71 -12.68 1.21
CA GLY A 78 10.96 -12.97 1.92
C GLY A 78 11.58 -14.31 1.50
N THR A 79 10.77 -15.36 1.38
CA THR A 79 11.24 -16.66 0.89
C THR A 79 11.65 -16.60 -0.59
N GLU A 80 10.99 -15.80 -1.42
CA GLU A 80 11.35 -15.64 -2.83
C GLU A 80 12.68 -14.90 -3.01
N LEU A 81 12.90 -13.82 -2.24
CA LEU A 81 14.13 -13.02 -2.33
C LEU A 81 15.35 -13.71 -1.69
N PHE A 82 15.16 -14.41 -0.57
CA PHE A 82 16.25 -14.90 0.27
C PHE A 82 16.33 -16.43 0.42
N GLY A 83 15.34 -17.18 -0.08
CA GLY A 83 15.35 -18.65 -0.06
C GLY A 83 16.28 -19.27 -1.11
N SER A 84 16.22 -20.59 -1.24
CA SER A 84 17.15 -21.37 -2.10
C SER A 84 17.19 -20.97 -3.59
N ASN A 85 16.17 -20.26 -4.09
CA ASN A 85 16.11 -19.78 -5.49
C ASN A 85 16.57 -18.30 -5.64
N GLY A 86 16.91 -17.63 -4.54
CA GLY A 86 17.33 -16.22 -4.48
C GLY A 86 18.78 -16.05 -4.00
N LEU A 87 19.02 -15.20 -2.98
CA LEU A 87 20.38 -14.90 -2.45
C LEU A 87 21.10 -16.06 -1.70
N GLY A 88 20.57 -17.29 -1.73
CA GLY A 88 21.33 -18.48 -1.35
C GLY A 88 21.61 -18.66 0.15
N GLN A 89 20.71 -18.27 1.06
CA GLN A 89 20.80 -18.65 2.47
C GLN A 89 19.75 -19.69 2.86
N THR A 90 20.17 -20.95 2.96
CA THR A 90 19.39 -22.14 3.37
C THR A 90 18.71 -22.00 4.76
N VAL A 91 19.10 -20.99 5.55
CA VAL A 91 18.51 -20.72 6.87
C VAL A 91 17.10 -20.10 6.77
N MET A 92 16.76 -19.43 5.65
CA MET A 92 15.44 -18.81 5.42
C MET A 92 14.41 -19.72 4.73
N ASP A 93 14.77 -20.97 4.42
CA ASP A 93 13.81 -21.97 3.94
C ASP A 93 12.86 -22.44 5.07
N ASN A 94 13.25 -22.27 6.34
CA ASN A 94 12.38 -22.60 7.45
C ASN A 94 11.27 -21.53 7.62
N ARG A 95 10.04 -21.94 7.32
CA ARG A 95 8.80 -21.14 7.41
C ARG A 95 8.67 -20.33 8.70
N TYR A 96 9.12 -20.88 9.83
CA TYR A 96 8.99 -20.22 11.14
C TYR A 96 10.05 -19.13 11.34
N VAL A 97 11.28 -19.36 10.89
CA VAL A 97 12.39 -18.41 11.01
C VAL A 97 12.12 -17.17 10.17
N SER A 98 11.72 -17.35 8.90
CA SER A 98 11.41 -16.24 8.00
C SER A 98 10.24 -15.39 8.50
N ASN A 99 9.23 -16.01 9.11
CA ASN A 99 8.10 -15.26 9.68
C ASN A 99 8.49 -14.48 10.94
N ILE A 100 9.29 -15.06 11.83
CA ILE A 100 9.76 -14.37 13.05
C ILE A 100 10.67 -13.21 12.68
N VAL A 101 11.63 -13.40 11.77
CA VAL A 101 12.52 -12.32 11.31
C VAL A 101 11.72 -11.18 10.69
N LEU A 102 10.76 -11.48 9.83
CA LEU A 102 9.89 -10.48 9.21
C LEU A 102 9.07 -9.71 10.26
N LEU A 103 8.47 -10.40 11.23
CA LEU A 103 7.68 -9.79 12.29
C LEU A 103 8.54 -8.94 13.23
N VAL A 104 9.77 -9.37 13.55
CA VAL A 104 10.71 -8.62 14.37
C VAL A 104 11.17 -7.35 13.65
N LEU A 105 11.49 -7.43 12.36
CA LEU A 105 11.84 -6.25 11.55
C LEU A 105 10.67 -5.27 11.43
N ALA A 106 9.45 -5.78 11.18
CA ALA A 106 8.25 -4.96 11.13
C ALA A 106 7.95 -4.30 12.49
N GLY A 107 8.13 -5.04 13.59
CA GLY A 107 8.01 -4.52 14.95
C GLY A 107 9.03 -3.44 15.27
N ALA A 108 10.30 -3.63 14.88
CA ALA A 108 11.35 -2.63 15.07
C ALA A 108 11.06 -1.32 14.31
N LEU A 109 10.53 -1.42 13.08
CA LEU A 109 10.10 -0.25 12.30
C LEU A 109 8.89 0.46 12.92
N ALA A 110 7.96 -0.30 13.52
CA ALA A 110 6.81 0.26 14.23
C ALA A 110 7.24 1.05 15.48
N LEU A 111 8.20 0.52 16.26
CA LEU A 111 8.73 1.19 17.45
C LEU A 111 9.52 2.47 17.11
N THR A 112 10.19 2.50 15.96
CA THR A 112 11.02 3.65 15.50
C THR A 112 10.17 4.77 14.88
N ASN A 113 8.83 4.69 14.92
CA ASN A 113 7.92 5.64 14.27
C ASN A 113 8.18 5.87 12.77
N SER A 114 8.85 4.93 12.11
CA SER A 114 9.23 5.05 10.70
C SER A 114 8.06 4.83 9.75
N TRP A 115 6.90 4.42 10.27
CA TRP A 115 5.65 4.21 9.52
C TRP A 115 5.18 5.47 8.77
N ILE A 116 5.39 6.66 9.33
CA ILE A 116 5.04 7.94 8.69
C ILE A 116 5.85 8.14 7.40
N LYS A 117 7.11 7.69 7.42
CA LYS A 117 8.03 7.81 6.30
C LYS A 117 7.79 6.76 5.21
N ILE A 118 7.19 5.62 5.55
CA ILE A 118 6.81 4.57 4.58
C ILE A 118 5.63 5.03 3.70
N TRP A 119 4.77 5.91 4.21
CA TRP A 119 3.53 6.31 3.55
C TRP A 119 3.71 6.83 2.10
N PRO A 120 4.65 7.74 1.80
CA PRO A 120 4.87 8.21 0.43
C PRO A 120 5.44 7.12 -0.49
N ILE A 121 6.33 6.25 0.02
CA ILE A 121 6.91 5.14 -0.74
C ILE A 121 5.84 4.12 -1.12
N PHE A 122 4.91 3.84 -0.21
CA PHE A 122 3.79 2.94 -0.46
C PHE A 122 2.95 3.42 -1.66
N GLY A 123 2.70 4.73 -1.75
CA GLY A 123 2.01 5.33 -2.89
C GLY A 123 2.73 5.07 -4.22
N SER A 124 4.02 5.39 -4.30
CA SER A 124 4.81 5.20 -5.53
C SER A 124 5.00 3.73 -5.91
N THR A 125 5.17 2.83 -4.94
CA THR A 125 5.30 1.38 -5.19
C THR A 125 4.01 0.81 -5.80
N ASN A 126 2.84 1.23 -5.29
CA ASN A 126 1.55 0.79 -5.82
C ASN A 126 1.34 1.28 -7.26
N GLN A 127 1.77 2.50 -7.58
CA GLN A 127 1.71 3.03 -8.93
C GLN A 127 2.63 2.23 -9.89
N LEU A 128 3.81 1.82 -9.42
CA LEU A 128 4.73 0.99 -10.20
C LEU A 128 4.14 -0.40 -10.51
N ILE A 129 3.57 -1.08 -9.51
CA ILE A 129 2.93 -2.40 -9.70
C ILE A 129 1.72 -2.27 -10.63
N ALA A 130 0.94 -1.19 -10.52
CA ALA A 130 -0.19 -0.96 -11.38
C ALA A 130 0.24 -0.66 -12.84
N ALA A 131 1.34 0.07 -13.05
CA ALA A 131 1.94 0.24 -14.37
C ALA A 131 2.38 -1.11 -14.95
N LEU A 132 3.10 -1.93 -14.17
CA LEU A 132 3.51 -3.28 -14.58
C LEU A 132 2.30 -4.16 -14.95
N SER A 133 1.25 -4.16 -14.13
CA SER A 133 0.02 -4.90 -14.41
C SER A 133 -0.63 -4.46 -15.72
N LEU A 134 -0.67 -3.17 -16.02
CA LEU A 134 -1.20 -2.66 -17.29
C LEU A 134 -0.36 -3.14 -18.47
N PHE A 135 0.97 -3.14 -18.35
CA PHE A 135 1.85 -3.66 -19.41
C PHE A 135 1.68 -5.17 -19.62
N VAL A 136 1.54 -5.97 -18.56
CA VAL A 136 1.25 -7.41 -18.67
C VAL A 136 -0.08 -7.63 -19.39
N VAL A 137 -1.12 -6.86 -19.05
CA VAL A 137 -2.41 -6.92 -19.73
C VAL A 137 -2.29 -6.46 -21.19
N THR A 138 -1.49 -5.43 -21.49
CA THR A 138 -1.23 -4.99 -22.86
C THR A 138 -0.61 -6.11 -23.69
N ILE A 139 0.42 -6.79 -23.19
CA ILE A 139 1.07 -7.93 -23.87
C ILE A 139 0.07 -9.08 -24.09
N TRP A 140 -0.77 -9.35 -23.09
CA TRP A 140 -1.84 -10.36 -23.23
C TRP A 140 -2.85 -9.98 -24.33
N LEU A 141 -3.24 -8.70 -24.43
CA LEU A 141 -4.11 -8.20 -25.51
C LEU A 141 -3.46 -8.29 -26.89
N VAL A 142 -2.13 -8.12 -27.00
CA VAL A 142 -1.38 -8.35 -28.25
C VAL A 142 -1.60 -9.79 -28.71
N GLY A 143 -1.44 -10.75 -27.80
CA GLY A 143 -1.68 -12.17 -28.09
C GLY A 143 -3.12 -12.48 -28.55
N MET A 144 -4.09 -11.68 -28.08
CA MET A 144 -5.51 -11.81 -28.45
C MET A 144 -5.94 -10.96 -29.67
N LYS A 145 -5.02 -10.19 -30.28
CA LYS A 145 -5.31 -9.27 -31.41
C LYS A 145 -6.44 -8.26 -31.10
N LYS A 146 -6.51 -7.77 -29.86
CA LYS A 146 -7.52 -6.78 -29.39
C LYS A 146 -6.92 -5.37 -29.35
N PRO A 147 -7.75 -4.31 -29.39
CA PRO A 147 -7.26 -2.92 -29.39
C PRO A 147 -6.46 -2.60 -28.12
N LEU A 148 -5.19 -2.25 -28.33
CA LEU A 148 -4.18 -2.04 -27.28
C LEU A 148 -4.30 -0.69 -26.58
N ARG A 149 -4.94 0.27 -27.25
CA ARG A 149 -5.01 1.70 -26.85
C ARG A 149 -5.55 1.88 -25.44
N TYR A 150 -6.53 1.07 -25.03
CA TYR A 150 -7.18 1.18 -23.73
C TYR A 150 -6.28 0.83 -22.53
N THR A 151 -5.19 0.11 -22.74
CA THR A 151 -4.28 -0.33 -21.66
C THR A 151 -2.91 0.32 -21.76
N LEU A 152 -2.44 0.57 -22.98
CA LEU A 152 -1.12 1.15 -23.22
C LEU A 152 -1.04 2.63 -22.81
N TYR A 153 -2.03 3.46 -23.18
CA TYR A 153 -2.04 4.88 -22.79
C TYR A 153 -2.06 5.09 -21.28
N PRO A 154 -2.97 4.45 -20.50
CA PRO A 154 -2.93 4.60 -19.04
C PRO A 154 -1.67 3.99 -18.44
N GLY A 155 -1.12 2.90 -19.01
CA GLY A 155 0.14 2.30 -18.55
C GLY A 155 1.34 3.25 -18.67
N ILE A 156 1.49 3.92 -19.81
CA ILE A 156 2.56 4.92 -20.02
C ILE A 156 2.39 6.12 -19.09
N PHE A 157 1.16 6.65 -18.98
CA PHE A 157 0.89 7.77 -18.09
C PHE A 157 1.18 7.43 -16.62
N MET A 158 0.77 6.26 -16.16
CA MET A 158 1.06 5.75 -14.82
C MET A 158 2.57 5.61 -14.59
N LEU A 159 3.31 5.12 -15.58
CA LEU A 159 4.75 4.96 -15.46
C LEU A 159 5.48 6.31 -15.40
N LEU A 160 5.11 7.28 -16.24
CA LEU A 160 5.69 8.63 -16.22
C LEU A 160 5.43 9.35 -14.89
N THR A 161 4.20 9.26 -14.39
CA THR A 161 3.83 9.85 -13.09
C THR A 161 4.57 9.19 -11.93
N THR A 162 4.79 7.87 -11.99
CA THR A 162 5.58 7.13 -10.99
C THR A 162 7.05 7.58 -10.99
N ILE A 163 7.69 7.69 -12.16
CA ILE A 163 9.08 8.16 -12.28
C ILE A 163 9.21 9.59 -11.73
N ALA A 164 8.30 10.49 -12.12
CA ALA A 164 8.30 11.85 -11.61
C ALA A 164 8.17 11.89 -10.08
N ALA A 165 7.26 11.09 -9.50
CA ALA A 165 7.09 10.99 -8.06
C ALA A 165 8.35 10.47 -7.35
N LEU A 166 8.99 9.42 -7.90
CA LEU A 166 10.22 8.85 -7.33
C LEU A 166 11.42 9.80 -7.40
N VAL A 167 11.57 10.56 -8.49
CA VAL A 167 12.62 11.59 -8.62
C VAL A 167 12.43 12.68 -7.56
N ILE A 168 11.20 13.18 -7.39
CA ILE A 168 10.89 14.18 -6.36
C ILE A 168 11.18 13.62 -4.96
N LEU A 169 10.84 12.35 -4.72
CA LEU A 169 11.08 11.68 -3.45
C LEU A 169 12.58 11.52 -3.17
N ALA A 170 13.36 11.07 -4.15
CA ALA A 170 14.80 10.94 -4.05
C ALA A 170 15.46 12.30 -3.75
N LEU A 171 15.13 13.35 -4.50
CA LEU A 171 15.67 14.69 -4.27
C LEU A 171 15.27 15.29 -2.91
N LYS A 172 14.14 14.87 -2.34
CA LYS A 172 13.66 15.36 -1.04
C LYS A 172 14.29 14.64 0.15
N PHE A 173 14.58 13.34 0.03
CA PHE A 173 14.98 12.49 1.15
C PHE A 173 16.46 12.10 1.15
N VAL A 174 17.12 12.05 -0.02
CA VAL A 174 18.57 11.80 -0.11
C VAL A 174 19.39 12.90 0.59
N PRO A 175 19.12 14.21 0.40
CA PRO A 175 19.90 15.26 1.07
C PRO A 175 19.61 15.37 2.57
N LYS A 176 18.50 14.79 3.06
CA LYS A 176 18.10 14.83 4.47
C LYS A 176 18.75 13.73 5.32
N GLY A 177 19.61 12.89 4.74
CA GLY A 177 20.27 11.79 5.45
C GLY A 177 19.33 10.66 5.86
N ASP A 178 18.13 10.59 5.28
CA ASP A 178 17.13 9.57 5.62
C ASP A 178 17.38 8.31 4.76
N TYR A 179 18.41 7.55 5.14
CA TYR A 179 18.94 6.44 4.34
C TYR A 179 17.92 5.35 3.99
N LEU A 180 16.94 5.10 4.87
CA LEU A 180 15.85 4.14 4.60
C LEU A 180 14.98 4.60 3.43
N LEU A 181 14.59 5.89 3.41
CA LEU A 181 13.72 6.43 2.38
C LEU A 181 14.46 6.72 1.08
N GLY A 182 15.66 7.30 1.19
CA GLY A 182 16.51 7.56 0.03
C GLY A 182 16.91 6.28 -0.69
N GLY A 183 17.36 5.26 0.07
CA GLY A 183 17.76 3.97 -0.48
C GLY A 183 16.62 3.23 -1.17
N THR A 184 15.47 3.12 -0.52
CA THR A 184 14.28 2.48 -1.12
C THR A 184 13.76 3.24 -2.34
N SER A 185 13.78 4.58 -2.33
CA SER A 185 13.40 5.40 -3.50
C SER A 185 14.32 5.17 -4.69
N ILE A 186 15.64 5.04 -4.45
CA ILE A 186 16.62 4.74 -5.51
C ILE A 186 16.39 3.34 -6.08
N ILE A 187 16.17 2.34 -5.22
CA ILE A 187 15.86 0.97 -5.65
C ILE A 187 14.60 0.94 -6.52
N LEU A 188 13.54 1.63 -6.10
CA LEU A 188 12.29 1.73 -6.87
C LEU A 188 12.48 2.48 -8.19
N LEU A 189 13.34 3.50 -8.22
CA LEU A 189 13.66 4.23 -9.44
C LEU A 189 14.40 3.34 -10.44
N ILE A 190 15.35 2.52 -9.97
CA ILE A 190 16.03 1.50 -10.80
C ILE A 190 15.00 0.51 -11.35
N LEU A 191 14.11 -0.03 -10.51
CA LEU A 191 13.03 -0.93 -10.94
C LEU A 191 12.12 -0.27 -11.98
N ALA A 192 11.76 1.00 -11.80
CA ALA A 192 10.96 1.73 -12.79
C ALA A 192 11.67 1.84 -14.14
N VAL A 193 12.99 2.10 -14.15
CA VAL A 193 13.79 2.13 -15.38
C VAL A 193 13.85 0.74 -16.02
N LEU A 194 14.00 -0.34 -15.24
CA LEU A 194 13.97 -1.71 -15.75
C LEU A 194 12.63 -2.03 -16.42
N VAL A 195 11.50 -1.60 -15.83
CA VAL A 195 10.17 -1.76 -16.45
C VAL A 195 10.09 -1.00 -17.77
N VAL A 196 10.64 0.21 -17.87
CA VAL A 196 10.70 0.95 -19.16
C VAL A 196 11.47 0.17 -20.21
N VAL A 197 12.65 -0.36 -19.84
CA VAL A 197 13.49 -1.13 -20.75
C VAL A 197 12.76 -2.39 -21.22
N GLU A 198 12.11 -3.12 -20.31
CA GLU A 198 11.37 -4.34 -20.66
C GLU A 198 10.15 -4.03 -21.53
N THR A 199 9.43 -2.95 -21.24
CA THR A 199 8.34 -2.48 -22.09
C THR A 199 8.82 -2.16 -23.50
N ILE A 200 9.92 -1.42 -23.67
CA ILE A 200 10.49 -1.11 -24.99
C ILE A 200 10.98 -2.38 -25.70
N SER A 201 11.63 -3.28 -24.96
CA SER A 201 12.13 -4.57 -25.47
C SER A 201 10.98 -5.45 -25.97
N SER A 202 9.89 -5.57 -25.19
CA SER A 202 8.69 -6.33 -25.56
C SER A 202 8.04 -5.78 -26.83
N TRP A 203 8.05 -4.46 -27.01
CA TRP A 203 7.52 -3.81 -28.20
C TRP A 203 8.35 -4.12 -29.44
N ARG A 204 9.68 -4.19 -29.31
CA ARG A 204 10.59 -4.55 -30.40
C ARG A 204 10.53 -6.03 -30.77
N ARG A 205 10.13 -6.90 -29.85
CA ARG A 205 9.97 -8.35 -30.07
C ARG A 205 8.60 -8.72 -30.63
N ALA A 206 7.65 -7.80 -30.67
CA ALA A 206 6.33 -8.05 -31.25
C ALA A 206 6.45 -8.19 -32.78
N PRO A 207 5.94 -9.29 -33.38
CA PRO A 207 6.02 -9.52 -34.82
C PRO A 207 5.27 -8.42 -35.60
N GLU A 208 5.89 -8.01 -36.72
CA GLU A 208 5.55 -6.87 -37.60
C GLU A 208 4.06 -6.82 -38.04
N ASN A 209 3.37 -7.97 -38.07
CA ASN A 209 1.94 -8.09 -38.41
C ASN A 209 0.96 -7.54 -37.36
N SER A 210 1.45 -7.08 -36.21
CA SER A 210 0.64 -6.47 -35.14
C SER A 210 0.51 -4.95 -35.28
N GLN A 211 1.24 -4.35 -36.22
CA GLN A 211 1.38 -2.89 -36.35
C GLN A 211 0.21 -2.20 -37.09
N GLN A 212 -0.79 -2.94 -37.56
CA GLN A 212 -1.88 -2.43 -38.42
C GLN A 212 -3.29 -2.46 -37.80
N LEU A 213 -3.47 -2.61 -36.48
CA LEU A 213 -4.78 -2.55 -35.82
C LEU A 213 -4.86 -1.49 -34.70
#